data_AF-A0A7C3PHA2-F1
#
_entry.id   AF-A0A7C3PHA2-F1
#
_cell.length_a   1.000
_cell.length_b   1.000
_cell.length_c   1.000
_cell.angle_alpha   90.00
_cell.angle_beta   90.00
_cell.angle_gamma   90.00
#
_symmetry.space_group_name_H-M   'P 1'
#
loop_
_entity.id
_entity.type
_entity.pdbx_description
1 polymer ?
#
loop_
_entity_poly.entity_id
_entity_poly.type
_entity_poly.pdbx_seq_one_letter_code
_entity_poly.pdbx_strand_id
1 'polypeptide(L)'
;MSCSHLSQLDLENLVLKSNFPRFQCEECIKVNDRWIHLRICQACGKMLCCDSSKNQHARRHYEASGHPVISSAELGEQWLWCFVDEQSAKY
;
A
#
# COMPACT_ATOMS: atom_id res chain seq x y z
N MET A 1 15.66 11.91 -9.26
CA MET A 1 15.50 12.72 -8.04
C MET A 1 14.70 11.88 -7.07
N SER A 2 15.27 11.47 -5.93
CA SER A 2 14.58 10.63 -4.95
C SER A 2 13.38 11.36 -4.35
N CYS A 3 12.22 10.72 -4.36
CA CYS A 3 11.03 11.19 -3.67
C CYS A 3 11.30 11.39 -2.16
N SER A 4 11.01 12.59 -1.62
CA SER A 4 11.17 12.89 -0.19
C SER A 4 10.34 11.96 0.70
N HIS A 5 9.12 11.63 0.28
CA HIS A 5 8.22 10.72 1.00
C HIS A 5 8.80 9.31 1.15
N LEU A 6 9.56 8.83 0.17
CA LEU A 6 10.21 7.52 0.22
C LEU A 6 11.50 7.56 1.02
N SER A 7 12.27 8.65 0.92
CA SER A 7 13.54 8.80 1.68
C SER A 7 13.36 8.91 3.19
N GLN A 8 12.15 9.23 3.65
CA GLN A 8 11.78 9.32 5.05
C GLN A 8 11.40 7.96 5.66
N LEU A 9 11.27 6.91 4.85
CA LEU A 9 10.90 5.58 5.32
C LEU A 9 12.12 4.66 5.35
N ASP A 10 12.33 4.06 6.51
CA ASP A 10 13.37 3.08 6.79
C ASP A 10 12.76 1.86 7.51
N LEU A 11 13.55 0.80 7.72
CA LEU A 11 13.07 -0.46 8.30
C LEU A 11 12.50 -0.33 9.72
N GLU A 12 12.85 0.72 10.48
CA GLU A 12 12.35 0.95 11.83
C GLU A 12 10.94 1.58 11.81
N ASN A 13 10.64 2.37 10.77
CA ASN A 13 9.38 3.12 10.65
C ASN A 13 8.41 2.55 9.61
N LEU A 14 8.78 1.47 8.92
CA LEU A 14 7.96 0.84 7.88
C LEU A 14 6.88 -0.05 8.49
N VAL A 15 5.65 0.08 7.98
CA VAL A 15 4.57 -0.86 8.31
C VAL A 15 4.79 -2.16 7.54
N LEU A 16 5.38 -3.12 8.22
CA LEU A 16 5.72 -4.43 7.66
C LEU A 16 4.48 -5.31 7.47
N LYS A 17 4.47 -6.06 6.37
CA LYS A 17 3.42 -7.05 6.07
C LYS A 17 3.32 -8.16 7.12
N SER A 18 4.38 -8.43 7.87
CA SER A 18 4.39 -9.37 9.00
C SER A 18 3.48 -8.94 10.15
N ASN A 19 3.09 -7.67 10.22
CA ASN A 19 2.18 -7.15 11.25
C ASN A 19 0.72 -7.54 10.98
N PHE A 20 0.41 -8.11 9.82
CA PHE A 20 -0.94 -8.47 9.42
C PHE A 20 -1.17 -9.98 9.56
N PRO A 21 -2.13 -10.42 10.39
CA PRO A 21 -2.45 -11.84 10.53
C PRO A 21 -3.21 -12.38 9.31
N ARG A 22 -3.83 -11.50 8.51
CA ARG A 22 -4.62 -11.85 7.32
C ARG A 22 -4.33 -10.88 6.19
N PHE A 23 -4.10 -11.43 5.01
CA PHE A 23 -3.83 -10.67 3.81
C PHE A 23 -5.14 -10.44 3.05
N GLN A 24 -5.84 -9.37 3.41
CA GLN A 24 -7.16 -9.08 2.85
C GLN A 24 -7.43 -7.59 2.71
N CYS A 25 -8.19 -7.23 1.68
CA CYS A 25 -8.76 -5.89 1.57
C CYS A 25 -10.15 -5.88 2.22
N GLU A 26 -10.26 -5.23 3.38
CA GLU A 26 -11.52 -5.15 4.14
C GLU A 26 -12.67 -4.53 3.32
N GLU A 27 -12.36 -3.52 2.51
CA GLU A 27 -13.35 -2.85 1.67
C GLU A 27 -13.89 -3.78 0.57
N CYS A 28 -13.05 -4.64 -0.02
CA CYS A 28 -13.52 -5.66 -0.96
C CYS A 28 -14.41 -6.70 -0.28
N ILE A 29 -14.09 -7.11 0.96
CA ILE A 29 -14.91 -8.06 1.72
C ILE A 29 -16.31 -7.49 1.99
N LYS A 30 -16.40 -6.20 2.34
CA LYS A 30 -17.70 -5.53 2.58
C LYS A 30 -18.63 -5.56 1.37
N VAL A 31 -18.07 -5.49 0.17
CA VAL A 31 -18.83 -5.55 -1.09
C VAL A 31 -18.89 -6.96 -1.69
N ASN A 32 -18.43 -7.97 -0.96
CA ASN A 32 -18.34 -9.37 -1.41
C ASN A 32 -17.62 -9.53 -2.76
N ASP A 33 -16.54 -8.78 -2.96
CA ASP A 33 -15.72 -8.79 -4.16
C ASP A 33 -14.28 -9.25 -3.84
N ARG A 34 -13.49 -9.52 -4.87
CA ARG A 34 -12.11 -10.01 -4.76
C ARG A 34 -11.11 -8.94 -5.18
N TRP A 35 -9.83 -9.24 -4.96
CA TRP A 35 -8.69 -8.42 -5.34
C TRP A 35 -7.66 -9.28 -6.08
N ILE A 36 -6.73 -8.62 -6.77
CA ILE A 36 -5.61 -9.28 -7.45
C ILE A 36 -4.39 -9.23 -6.53
N HIS A 37 -3.92 -8.03 -6.20
CA HIS A 37 -2.79 -7.81 -5.30
C HIS A 37 -3.15 -6.83 -4.19
N LEU A 38 -2.39 -6.92 -3.09
CA LEU A 38 -2.59 -6.10 -1.90
C LEU A 38 -1.45 -5.11 -1.69
N ARG A 39 -1.81 -3.97 -1.10
CA ARG A 39 -0.94 -2.84 -0.80
C ARG A 39 -1.18 -2.40 0.62
N ILE A 40 -0.12 -2.05 1.34
CA ILE A 40 -0.20 -1.56 2.72
C ILE A 40 0.12 -0.07 2.71
N CYS A 41 -0.80 0.74 3.20
CA CYS A 41 -0.54 2.16 3.42
C CYS A 41 0.50 2.34 4.52
N GLN A 42 1.58 3.06 4.21
CA GLN A 42 2.69 3.25 5.15
C GLN A 42 2.42 4.34 6.20
N ALA A 43 1.39 5.17 6.01
CA ALA A 43 0.99 6.18 6.99
C ALA A 43 0.02 5.65 8.06
N CYS A 44 -0.86 4.70 7.71
CA CYS A 44 -1.91 4.22 8.63
C CYS A 44 -2.04 2.71 8.73
N GLY A 45 -1.22 1.94 8.00
CA GLY A 45 -1.23 0.49 8.06
C GLY A 45 -2.51 -0.18 7.56
N LYS A 46 -3.27 0.45 6.66
CA LYS A 46 -4.41 -0.24 6.02
C LYS A 46 -3.95 -1.11 4.87
N MET A 47 -4.47 -2.33 4.80
CA MET A 47 -4.26 -3.23 3.67
C MET A 47 -5.41 -3.12 2.66
N LEU A 48 -5.06 -2.75 1.43
CA LEU A 48 -6.01 -2.35 0.39
C LEU A 48 -5.67 -3.00 -0.94
N CYS A 49 -6.67 -3.21 -1.80
CA CYS A 49 -6.43 -3.76 -3.12
C CYS A 49 -5.76 -2.74 -4.06
N CYS A 50 -4.84 -3.23 -4.91
CA CYS A 50 -4.11 -2.40 -5.86
C CYS A 50 -5.00 -1.79 -6.96
N ASP A 51 -4.40 -0.92 -7.76
CA ASP A 51 -4.99 -0.21 -8.90
C ASP A 51 -5.40 -1.16 -10.05
N SER A 52 -4.73 -2.30 -10.18
CA SER A 52 -5.13 -3.35 -11.12
C SER A 52 -6.35 -4.16 -10.66
N SER A 53 -6.72 -4.06 -9.38
CA SER A 53 -7.95 -4.67 -8.88
C SER A 53 -9.14 -3.81 -9.25
N LYS A 54 -10.28 -4.44 -9.57
CA LYS A 54 -11.53 -3.76 -9.99
C LYS A 54 -11.92 -2.56 -9.13
N ASN A 55 -11.73 -2.63 -7.82
CA ASN A 55 -12.16 -1.59 -6.88
C ASN A 55 -11.12 -0.51 -6.56
N GLN A 56 -9.83 -0.73 -6.85
CA GLN A 56 -8.76 0.28 -6.69
C GLN A 56 -8.72 0.98 -5.32
N HIS A 57 -8.95 0.23 -4.23
CA HIS A 57 -9.06 0.79 -2.89
C HIS A 57 -7.79 1.51 -2.41
N ALA A 58 -6.59 1.09 -2.83
CA ALA A 58 -5.35 1.79 -2.49
C ALA A 58 -5.35 3.23 -3.04
N ARG A 59 -5.73 3.42 -4.30
CA ARG A 59 -5.84 4.74 -4.93
C ARG A 59 -6.92 5.60 -4.29
N ARG A 60 -8.12 5.05 -4.12
CA ARG A 60 -9.24 5.76 -3.48
C ARG A 60 -8.89 6.18 -2.06
N HIS A 61 -8.17 5.33 -1.33
CA HIS A 61 -7.68 5.65 0.01
C HIS A 61 -6.67 6.79 -0.03
N TYR A 62 -5.73 6.79 -0.97
CA TYR A 62 -4.83 7.93 -1.17
C TYR A 62 -5.61 9.22 -1.46
N GLU A 63 -6.55 9.19 -2.40
CA GLU A 63 -7.37 10.36 -2.78
C GLU A 63 -8.20 10.89 -1.60
N ALA A 64 -8.69 10.01 -0.72
CA ALA A 64 -9.51 10.40 0.42
C ALA A 64 -8.73 10.82 1.67
N SER A 65 -7.58 10.20 1.94
CA SER A 65 -6.79 10.43 3.16
C SER A 65 -5.54 11.30 2.96
N GLY A 66 -5.09 11.44 1.71
CA GLY A 66 -3.84 12.09 1.38
C GLY A 66 -2.60 11.27 1.75
N HIS A 67 -2.71 9.97 2.05
CA HIS A 67 -1.56 9.13 2.40
C HIS A 67 -0.77 8.73 1.15
N PRO A 68 0.44 9.29 0.91
CA PRO A 68 1.06 9.24 -0.40
C PRO A 68 1.81 7.93 -0.67
N VAL A 69 2.20 7.19 0.38
CA VAL A 69 3.07 6.02 0.25
C VAL A 69 2.36 4.71 0.60
N ILE A 70 2.56 3.71 -0.27
CA ILE A 70 2.14 2.32 -0.07
C ILE A 70 3.33 1.38 -0.23
N SER A 71 3.24 0.18 0.35
CA SER A 71 4.16 -0.94 0.09
C SER A 71 3.41 -2.14 -0.49
N SER A 72 4.14 -3.06 -1.12
CA SER A 72 3.57 -4.33 -1.54
C SER A 72 3.38 -5.29 -0.37
N ALA A 73 2.20 -5.92 -0.31
CA ALA A 73 1.92 -7.02 0.60
C ALA A 73 2.19 -8.40 -0.02
N GLU A 74 2.63 -8.47 -1.28
CA GLU A 74 2.85 -9.75 -1.96
C GLU A 74 4.10 -10.47 -1.41
N LEU A 75 4.07 -11.80 -1.40
CA LEU A 75 5.21 -12.61 -0.98
C LEU A 75 6.36 -12.45 -1.98
N GLY A 76 7.59 -12.26 -1.48
CA GLY A 76 8.78 -12.01 -2.31
C GLY A 76 8.95 -10.56 -2.80
N GLU A 77 7.94 -9.69 -2.61
CA GLU A 77 8.05 -8.27 -2.97
C GLU A 77 8.41 -7.40 -1.76
N GLN A 78 9.39 -6.52 -1.96
CA GLN A 78 9.83 -5.50 -1.00
C GLN A 78 10.07 -4.18 -1.73
N TRP A 79 8.98 -3.47 -1.98
CA TRP A 79 9.02 -2.16 -2.61
C TRP A 79 7.94 -1.24 -2.06
N LEU A 80 8.23 0.04 -2.16
CA LEU A 80 7.39 1.18 -1.81
C LEU A 80 7.03 1.92 -3.08
N TRP A 81 5.85 2.54 -3.10
CA TRP A 81 5.38 3.40 -4.17
C TRP A 81 4.81 4.69 -3.60
N CYS A 82 5.21 5.82 -4.16
CA CYS A 82 4.65 7.12 -3.88
C CYS A 82 3.67 7.52 -4.98
N PHE A 83 2.41 7.77 -4.63
CA PHE A 83 1.40 8.26 -5.57
C PHE A 83 1.64 9.71 -6.04
N VAL A 84 2.28 10.54 -5.21
CA VAL A 84 2.53 11.97 -5.53
C VAL A 84 3.63 12.11 -6.55
N ASP A 85 4.72 11.39 -6.34
CA ASP A 85 5.93 11.50 -7.15
C ASP A 85 6.02 10.42 -8.24
N GLU A 86 5.06 9.49 -8.28
CA GLU A 86 5.00 8.34 -9.19
C GLU A 86 6.33 7.56 -9.23
N GLN A 87 6.92 7.38 -8.06
CA GLN A 87 8.23 6.76 -7.88
C GLN A 87 8.14 5.51 -7.01
N SER A 88 9.04 4.56 -7.27
CA SER A 88 9.22 3.36 -6.48
C SER A 88 10.58 3.32 -5.79
N ALA A 89 10.64 2.79 -4.57
CA ALA A 89 11.89 2.47 -3.87
C ALA A 89 11.84 1.03 -3.33
N LYS A 90 12.99 0.37 -3.22
CA LYS A 90 13.11 -0.94 -2.56
C LYS A 90 13.60 -0.76 -1.13
N TYR A 91 13.24 -1.70 -0.26
CA TYR A 91 13.66 -1.74 1.14
C TYR A 91 13.99 -3.18 1.57
#